data_AF-A0AAQ4QA39-F1
#
_entry.id   AF-A0AAQ4QA39-F1
#
_cell.length_a   1.000
_cell.length_b   1.000
_cell.length_c   1.000
_cell.angle_alpha   90.00
_cell.angle_beta   90.00
_cell.angle_gamma   90.00
#
_symmetry.space_group_name_H-M   'P 1'
#
loop_
_entity.id
_entity.type
_entity.pdbx_description
1 polymer ?
#
loop_
_entity_poly.entity_id
_entity_poly.type
_entity_poly.pdbx_seq_one_letter_code
_entity_poly.pdbx_strand_id
1 'polypeptide(L)'
;MKMSQNTPDKEDQSSTNKKNISLPISRVRLIMKSSPDVSSINQDALFLTTKATELFVQHLAVASFNNGPGKATNSLSYTDLANTAEEMETFHFLTGELGCRLYRPAGTVMFSASSSLRWCVLL
;
A
#
# COMPACT_ATOMS: atom_id res chain seq x y z
N MET A 1 49.61 -16.85 -11.97
CA MET A 1 48.81 -15.62 -11.83
C MET A 1 47.43 -15.89 -12.40
N LYS A 2 46.39 -15.76 -11.58
CA LYS A 2 44.99 -15.72 -12.01
C LYS A 2 44.75 -14.40 -12.73
N MET A 3 44.02 -14.41 -13.84
CA MET A 3 42.78 -13.62 -13.92
C MET A 3 41.86 -14.18 -14.98
N SER A 4 40.67 -14.52 -14.51
CA SER A 4 39.51 -14.98 -15.25
C SER A 4 38.82 -13.78 -15.90
N GLN A 5 38.52 -13.88 -17.19
CA GLN A 5 37.55 -13.01 -17.86
C GLN A 5 36.49 -13.92 -18.46
N ASN A 6 35.46 -14.21 -17.68
CA ASN A 6 34.14 -14.63 -18.14
C ASN A 6 33.13 -13.76 -17.42
N THR A 7 32.51 -12.84 -18.15
CA THR A 7 31.23 -12.22 -17.77
C THR A 7 30.33 -12.23 -18.99
N PRO A 8 29.57 -13.31 -19.22
CA PRO A 8 28.19 -13.20 -19.69
C PRO A 8 27.35 -12.80 -18.44
N ASP A 9 26.35 -11.93 -18.45
CA ASP A 9 25.21 -11.83 -19.33
C ASP A 9 24.60 -10.44 -19.23
N LYS A 10 24.17 -9.88 -20.36
CA LYS A 10 23.19 -8.81 -20.38
C LYS A 10 21.84 -9.47 -20.08
N GLU A 11 21.30 -9.23 -18.89
CA GLU A 11 19.92 -9.62 -18.56
C GLU A 11 18.91 -8.74 -19.31
N ASP A 12 18.69 -9.07 -20.58
CA ASP A 12 17.47 -8.73 -21.31
C ASP A 12 16.41 -9.81 -21.02
N GLN A 13 15.57 -9.61 -19.99
CA GLN A 13 14.36 -10.41 -19.76
C GLN A 13 13.11 -9.52 -19.79
N SER A 14 12.75 -9.01 -20.97
CA SER A 14 11.66 -8.02 -21.14
C SER A 14 10.35 -8.53 -21.77
N SER A 15 10.14 -9.85 -21.96
CA SER A 15 9.01 -10.33 -22.78
C SER A 15 8.06 -11.39 -22.20
N THR A 16 8.35 -12.04 -21.05
CA THR A 16 7.48 -13.16 -20.57
C THR A 16 6.59 -12.82 -19.36
N ASN A 17 6.91 -11.77 -18.60
CA ASN A 17 6.27 -11.54 -17.28
C ASN A 17 5.03 -10.63 -17.28
N LYS A 18 4.64 -10.07 -18.44
CA LYS A 18 3.45 -9.19 -18.57
C LYS A 18 2.13 -9.90 -18.26
N LYS A 19 2.11 -11.24 -18.16
CA LYS A 19 0.90 -12.04 -17.92
C LYS A 19 0.61 -12.34 -16.45
N ASN A 20 1.53 -12.06 -15.53
CA ASN A 20 1.37 -12.44 -14.13
C ASN A 20 0.81 -11.33 -13.24
N ILE A 21 0.47 -10.16 -13.78
CA ILE A 21 -0.06 -9.05 -13.00
C ILE A 21 -1.60 -9.10 -13.02
N SER A 22 -2.19 -9.22 -11.83
CA SER A 22 -3.63 -9.12 -11.56
C SER A 22 -4.12 -7.66 -11.50
N LEU A 23 -3.27 -6.73 -11.05
CA LEU A 23 -3.62 -5.31 -10.97
C LEU A 23 -3.43 -4.57 -12.31
N PRO A 24 -4.40 -3.77 -12.78
CA PRO A 24 -4.27 -3.06 -14.04
C PRO A 24 -3.19 -1.97 -13.96
N ILE A 25 -2.10 -2.15 -14.71
CA ILE A 25 -0.94 -1.23 -14.80
C ILE A 25 -1.38 0.23 -15.06
N SER A 26 -2.40 0.44 -15.90
CA SER A 26 -2.93 1.76 -16.20
C SER A 26 -3.46 2.49 -14.97
N ARG A 27 -4.07 1.77 -14.02
CA ARG A 27 -4.55 2.37 -12.76
C ARG A 27 -3.43 2.67 -11.80
N VAL A 28 -2.45 1.79 -11.67
CA VAL A 28 -1.26 2.06 -10.86
C VAL A 28 -0.55 3.31 -11.36
N ARG A 29 -0.40 3.47 -12.69
CA ARG A 29 0.19 4.68 -13.28
C ARG A 29 -0.59 5.93 -12.92
N LEU A 30 -1.92 5.88 -12.96
CA LEU A 30 -2.77 7.01 -12.64
C LEU A 30 -2.65 7.40 -11.16
N ILE A 31 -2.59 6.42 -10.26
CA ILE A 31 -2.37 6.64 -8.82
C ILE A 31 -0.98 7.25 -8.58
N MET A 32 0.08 6.71 -9.20
CA MET A 32 1.42 7.29 -9.07
C MET A 32 1.48 8.74 -9.57
N LYS A 33 0.74 9.06 -10.64
CA LYS A 33 0.65 10.42 -11.20
C LYS A 33 -0.35 11.34 -10.50
N SER A 34 -1.10 10.86 -9.49
CA SER A 34 -1.96 11.74 -8.70
C SER A 34 -1.15 12.67 -7.80
N SER A 35 0.11 12.34 -7.55
CA SER A 35 1.05 13.21 -6.85
C SER A 35 1.68 14.22 -7.82
N PRO A 36 1.64 15.53 -7.51
CA PRO A 36 2.14 16.58 -8.42
C PRO A 36 3.66 16.51 -8.68
N ASP A 37 4.40 15.78 -7.86
CA ASP A 37 5.87 15.64 -7.96
C ASP A 37 6.31 14.57 -8.97
N VAL A 38 5.38 13.81 -9.56
CA VAL A 38 5.69 12.68 -10.44
C VAL A 38 5.45 13.05 -11.90
N SER A 39 6.49 13.55 -12.57
CA SER A 39 6.43 14.02 -13.96
C SER A 39 6.46 12.87 -14.99
N SER A 40 7.32 11.88 -14.78
CA SER A 40 7.47 10.72 -15.68
C SER A 40 7.86 9.46 -14.90
N ILE A 41 7.40 8.30 -15.36
CA ILE A 41 7.58 7.01 -14.70
C ILE A 41 8.08 5.99 -15.73
N ASN A 42 9.17 5.29 -15.42
CA ASN A 42 9.69 4.22 -16.27
C ASN A 42 8.74 2.99 -16.28
N GLN A 43 8.64 2.28 -17.41
CA GLN A 43 7.80 1.08 -17.51
C GLN A 43 8.22 -0.03 -16.55
N ASP A 44 9.52 -0.21 -16.35
CA ASP A 44 10.05 -1.25 -15.45
C ASP A 44 9.73 -0.92 -13.98
N ALA A 45 9.87 0.35 -13.61
CA ALA A 45 9.48 0.84 -12.28
C ALA A 45 7.98 0.64 -12.05
N LEU A 46 7.15 0.94 -13.05
CA LEU A 46 5.71 0.77 -12.98
C LEU A 46 5.31 -0.71 -12.83
N PHE A 47 5.97 -1.61 -13.57
CA PHE A 47 5.78 -3.06 -13.43
C PHE A 47 6.15 -3.53 -12.01
N LEU A 48 7.31 -3.09 -11.51
CA LEU A 48 7.79 -3.47 -10.18
C LEU A 48 6.88 -2.94 -9.08
N THR A 49 6.45 -1.68 -9.15
CA THR A 49 5.48 -1.11 -8.21
C THR A 49 4.17 -1.89 -8.23
N THR A 50 3.65 -2.22 -9.42
CA THR A 50 2.42 -3.00 -9.53
C THR A 50 2.57 -4.37 -8.86
N LYS A 51 3.71 -5.03 -9.06
CA LYS A 51 4.04 -6.30 -8.39
C LYS A 51 4.20 -6.16 -6.88
N ALA A 52 4.87 -5.12 -6.42
CA ALA A 52 5.02 -4.84 -4.99
C ALA A 52 3.64 -4.60 -4.34
N THR A 53 2.73 -3.88 -5.00
CA THR A 53 1.37 -3.66 -4.49
C THR A 53 0.57 -4.96 -4.38
N GLU A 54 0.72 -5.91 -5.31
CA GLU A 54 0.07 -7.23 -5.20
C GLU A 54 0.55 -8.00 -3.97
N LEU A 55 1.87 -8.07 -3.79
CA LEU A 55 2.48 -8.73 -2.63
C LEU A 55 2.10 -8.02 -1.33
N PHE A 56 2.03 -6.69 -1.36
CA PHE A 56 1.62 -5.88 -0.22
C PHE A 56 0.21 -6.23 0.25
N VAL A 57 -0.77 -6.30 -0.68
CA VAL A 57 -2.16 -6.65 -0.34
C VAL A 57 -2.25 -8.06 0.24
N GLN A 58 -1.53 -9.03 -0.33
CA GLN A 58 -1.48 -10.40 0.20
C GLN A 58 -0.87 -10.43 1.61
N HIS A 59 0.23 -9.71 1.81
CA HIS A 59 0.91 -9.64 3.10
C HIS A 59 0.03 -8.97 4.16
N LEU A 60 -0.64 -7.86 3.82
CA LEU A 60 -1.55 -7.17 4.72
C LEU A 60 -2.72 -8.07 5.15
N ALA A 61 -3.31 -8.81 4.21
CA ALA A 61 -4.40 -9.74 4.51
C ALA A 61 -3.94 -10.87 5.45
N VAL A 62 -2.78 -11.48 5.18
CA VAL A 62 -2.22 -12.54 6.01
C VAL A 62 -1.81 -12.04 7.40
N ALA A 63 -1.17 -10.87 7.48
CA ALA A 63 -0.80 -10.25 8.74
C ALA A 63 -2.04 -9.96 9.60
N SER A 64 -3.07 -9.37 9.00
CA SER A 64 -4.32 -9.04 9.70
C SER A 64 -5.09 -10.28 10.14
N PHE A 65 -5.06 -11.34 9.32
CA PHE A 65 -5.65 -12.62 9.68
C PHE A 65 -4.92 -13.32 10.84
N ASN A 66 -3.58 -13.18 10.91
CA ASN A 66 -2.76 -13.81 11.94
C ASN A 66 -2.79 -13.06 13.28
N ASN A 67 -2.88 -11.71 13.24
CA ASN A 67 -2.92 -10.87 14.44
C ASN A 67 -4.34 -10.76 15.05
N GLY A 68 -5.39 -10.88 14.24
CA GLY A 68 -6.77 -10.85 14.72
C GLY A 68 -7.31 -12.21 15.22
N PRO A 69 -8.53 -12.25 15.79
CA PRO A 69 -9.26 -13.49 16.08
C PRO A 69 -9.69 -14.23 14.80
N GLY A 70 -9.32 -13.74 13.61
CA GLY A 70 -9.61 -14.32 12.30
C GLY A 70 -9.17 -15.78 12.18
N LYS A 71 -8.09 -16.18 12.87
CA LYS A 71 -7.65 -17.59 12.93
C LYS A 71 -8.70 -18.53 13.52
N ALA A 72 -9.57 -18.05 14.40
CA ALA A 72 -10.65 -18.83 15.02
C ALA A 72 -11.98 -18.69 14.28
N THR A 73 -12.24 -17.54 13.66
CA THR A 73 -13.54 -17.22 13.02
C THR A 73 -13.53 -17.35 11.50
N ASN A 74 -12.38 -17.61 10.87
CA ASN A 74 -12.15 -17.61 9.42
C ASN A 74 -12.69 -16.37 8.70
N SER A 75 -12.79 -15.25 9.43
CA SER A 75 -13.31 -13.98 8.93
C SER A 75 -12.31 -12.87 9.22
N LEU A 76 -12.19 -11.91 8.31
CA LEU A 76 -11.27 -10.78 8.43
C LEU A 76 -12.10 -9.49 8.50
N SER A 77 -12.10 -8.85 9.67
CA SER A 77 -12.87 -7.65 9.93
C SER A 77 -12.01 -6.39 9.73
N TYR A 78 -12.67 -5.25 9.50
CA TYR A 78 -11.96 -3.96 9.39
C TYR A 78 -11.18 -3.60 10.66
N THR A 79 -11.69 -3.97 11.83
CA THR A 79 -11.02 -3.78 13.11
C THR A 79 -9.68 -4.52 13.18
N ASP A 80 -9.59 -5.71 12.58
CA ASP A 80 -8.37 -6.52 12.57
C ASP A 80 -7.28 -5.88 11.70
N LEU A 81 -7.69 -5.33 10.55
CA LEU A 81 -6.82 -4.56 9.65
C LEU A 81 -6.28 -3.30 10.34
N ALA A 82 -7.13 -2.57 11.04
CA ALA A 82 -6.74 -1.35 11.73
C ALA A 82 -5.79 -1.61 12.90
N ASN A 83 -6.09 -2.62 13.73
CA ASN A 83 -5.22 -3.01 14.83
C ASN A 83 -3.85 -3.47 14.31
N THR A 84 -3.83 -4.29 13.25
CA THR A 84 -2.58 -4.73 12.63
C THR A 84 -1.77 -3.57 12.05
N ALA A 85 -2.45 -2.55 11.50
CA ALA A 85 -1.79 -1.35 10.99
C ALA A 85 -1.21 -0.47 12.11
N GLU A 86 -1.80 -0.46 13.31
CA GLU A 86 -1.27 0.24 14.48
C GLU A 86 -0.11 -0.53 15.15
N GLU A 87 -0.20 -1.86 15.19
CA GLU A 87 0.81 -2.70 15.84
C GLU A 87 2.11 -2.84 15.03
N MET A 88 2.01 -2.93 13.69
CA MET A 88 3.17 -3.11 12.83
C MET A 88 3.68 -1.76 12.29
N GLU A 89 4.91 -1.40 12.66
CA GLU A 89 5.58 -0.18 12.18
C GLU A 89 5.61 -0.07 10.64
N THR A 90 5.75 -1.21 9.94
CA THR A 90 5.74 -1.27 8.47
C THR A 90 4.41 -0.85 7.84
N PHE A 91 3.31 -0.85 8.61
CA PHE A 91 1.98 -0.43 8.17
C PHE A 91 1.56 0.91 8.74
N HIS A 92 2.42 1.60 9.49
CA HIS A 92 2.08 2.87 10.12
C HIS A 92 1.68 3.96 9.12
N PHE A 93 2.16 3.86 7.87
CA PHE A 93 1.72 4.74 6.77
C PHE A 93 0.22 4.60 6.45
N LEU A 94 -0.42 3.48 6.83
CA LEU A 94 -1.86 3.25 6.70
C LEU A 94 -2.65 3.76 7.91
N THR A 95 -2.03 3.98 9.06
CA THR A 95 -2.73 4.38 10.30
C THR A 95 -3.45 5.72 10.15
N GLY A 96 -2.91 6.65 9.35
CA GLY A 96 -3.58 7.93 9.05
C GLY A 96 -4.91 7.75 8.31
N GLU A 97 -4.99 6.81 7.37
CA GLU A 97 -6.18 6.53 6.57
C GLU A 97 -7.16 5.56 7.29
N LEU A 98 -6.62 4.55 7.98
CA LEU A 98 -7.41 3.50 8.63
C LEU A 98 -7.90 3.92 10.04
N GLY A 99 -7.04 4.60 10.80
CA GLY A 99 -7.26 4.98 12.20
C GLY A 99 -8.23 6.15 12.36
N CYS A 100 -8.24 7.12 11.43
CA CYS A 100 -9.22 8.22 11.44
C CYS A 100 -10.67 7.73 11.32
N ARG A 101 -10.89 6.52 10.76
CA ARG A 101 -12.23 5.93 10.59
C ARG A 101 -12.73 5.18 11.82
N LEU A 102 -11.85 4.73 12.71
CA LEU A 102 -12.19 4.05 13.98
C LEU A 102 -12.14 5.00 15.18
N TYR A 103 -11.33 6.07 15.12
CA TYR A 103 -11.32 7.12 16.14
C TYR A 103 -12.36 8.22 15.87
N ARG A 104 -13.59 7.83 15.51
CA ARG A 104 -14.77 8.66 15.78
C ARG A 104 -15.50 8.02 16.95
N PRO A 105 -15.10 8.26 18.21
CA PRO A 105 -15.97 7.93 19.32
C PRO A 105 -17.30 8.64 19.07
N ALA A 106 -18.38 7.87 18.99
CA ALA A 106 -19.73 8.39 19.04
C ALA A 106 -19.90 9.14 20.37
N GLY A 107 -19.59 10.44 20.40
CA GLY A 107 -19.83 11.26 21.59
C GLY A 107 -18.89 12.43 21.86
N THR A 108 -17.69 12.52 21.27
CA THR A 108 -16.80 13.65 21.60
C THR A 108 -16.95 14.78 20.59
N VAL A 109 -17.73 15.79 20.99
CA VAL A 109 -17.67 17.14 20.43
C VAL A 109 -16.26 17.69 20.64
N MET A 110 -15.46 17.72 19.56
CA MET A 110 -14.29 18.60 19.51
C MET A 110 -14.81 20.04 19.46
N PHE A 111 -15.04 20.64 20.63
CA PHE A 111 -15.04 22.09 20.78
C PHE A 111 -13.57 22.54 20.61
N SER A 112 -13.13 22.63 19.36
CA SER A 112 -12.02 23.50 19.03
C SER A 112 -12.57 24.91 18.93
N ALA A 113 -12.43 25.66 20.02
CA ALA A 113 -12.59 27.09 20.05
C ALA A 113 -11.44 27.74 19.27
N SER A 114 -11.56 27.78 17.94
CA SER A 114 -11.00 28.88 17.16
C SER A 114 -11.59 28.84 15.74
N SER A 115 -12.40 29.87 15.50
CA SER A 115 -12.89 30.40 14.25
C SER A 115 -12.30 29.83 12.95
N SER A 116 -13.23 29.47 12.06
CA SER A 116 -13.11 29.31 10.60
C SER A 116 -13.18 27.86 10.10
N LEU A 117 -14.43 27.37 10.11
CA LEU A 117 -14.89 26.19 9.37
C LEU A 117 -14.56 26.33 7.88
N ARG A 118 -13.54 25.62 7.41
CA ARG A 118 -13.28 25.47 5.97
C ARG A 118 -12.76 24.09 5.59
N TRP A 119 -13.26 23.04 6.23
CA TRP A 119 -12.99 21.66 5.82
C TRP A 119 -14.23 20.78 6.00
N CYS A 120 -15.18 20.95 5.09
CA CYS A 120 -16.10 19.88 4.73
C CYS A 120 -16.36 20.05 3.23
N VAL A 121 -16.03 19.04 2.44
CA VAL A 121 -16.09 18.98 0.96
C VAL A 121 -14.87 19.58 0.25
N LEU A 122 -13.79 18.81 0.12
CA LEU A 122 -13.16 18.41 -1.16
C LEU A 122 -11.83 17.68 -0.87
N LEU A 123 -11.84 16.35 -0.90
CA LEU A 123 -11.07 15.50 -1.83
C LEU A 123 -11.41 14.03 -1.56
#